data_AF-A0ABD5YRJ2-F1
#
_entry.id   AF-A0ABD5YRJ2-F1
#
_cell.length_a   1.000
_cell.length_b   1.000
_cell.length_c   1.000
_cell.angle_alpha   90.00
_cell.angle_beta   90.00
_cell.angle_gamma   90.00
#
_symmetry.space_group_name_H-M   'P 1'
#
loop_
_entity.id
_entity.type
_entity.pdbx_description
1 polymer ?
#
loop_
_entity_poly.entity_id
_entity_poly.type
_entity_poly.pdbx_seq_one_letter_code
_entity_poly.pdbx_strand_id
1 'polypeptide(L)'
;MTASVKEGDRRVWERPLLIVGFLSLAGAIMVAYNNPTTGYELSMYTATPIAVWAAVGAALIMALCVAFVSPISSYRFLALVLAACSVFAVISLPLIRGYYFYGTADPLTHIGLAKTSHAEN
;
A
#
# COMPACT_ATOMS: atom_id res chain seq x y z
N MET A 1 37.95 -15.67 34.38
CA MET A 1 37.15 -14.45 34.16
C MET A 1 36.94 -14.30 32.67
N THR A 2 35.84 -14.86 32.21
CA THR A 2 35.46 -15.10 30.81
C THR A 2 34.38 -14.10 30.41
N ALA A 3 34.40 -13.73 29.12
CA ALA A 3 33.36 -13.03 28.37
C ALA A 3 33.24 -11.50 28.57
N SER A 4 34.13 -10.76 27.90
CA SER A 4 33.82 -9.40 27.42
C SER A 4 34.46 -9.22 26.03
N VAL A 5 34.15 -10.13 25.12
CA VAL A 5 34.52 -10.03 23.71
C VAL A 5 33.27 -10.37 22.90
N LYS A 6 32.89 -9.43 22.02
CA LYS A 6 31.73 -9.35 21.12
C LYS A 6 30.45 -8.69 21.65
N GLU A 7 30.54 -7.40 21.95
CA GLU A 7 29.40 -6.46 21.84
C GLU A 7 29.34 -5.71 20.50
N GLY A 8 30.11 -6.14 19.49
CA GLY A 8 30.33 -5.41 18.23
C GLY A 8 29.52 -5.87 17.01
N ASP A 9 28.68 -6.89 17.13
CA ASP A 9 27.88 -7.44 16.00
C ASP A 9 26.39 -7.12 16.17
N ARG A 10 26.10 -5.88 16.62
CA ARG A 10 24.74 -5.40 16.86
C ARG A 10 24.06 -5.18 15.51
N ARG A 11 23.40 -6.22 15.00
CA ARG A 11 22.29 -6.23 14.02
C ARG A 11 22.22 -4.93 13.19
N VAL A 12 22.98 -4.91 12.08
CA VAL A 12 23.03 -3.79 11.12
C VAL A 12 22.03 -3.94 9.98
N TRP A 13 21.22 -4.99 9.99
CA TRP A 13 20.35 -5.37 8.88
C TRP A 13 18.97 -4.69 8.95
N GLU A 14 18.51 -4.23 10.12
CA GLU A 14 17.22 -3.56 10.27
C GLU A 14 17.14 -2.27 9.46
N ARG A 15 18.20 -1.46 9.52
CA ARG A 15 18.29 -0.18 8.82
C ARG A 15 18.16 -0.32 7.30
N PRO A 16 18.98 -1.13 6.61
CA PRO A 16 18.85 -1.29 5.17
C PRO A 16 17.50 -1.92 4.80
N LEU A 17 16.96 -2.87 5.57
CA LEU A 17 15.63 -3.43 5.30
C LEU A 17 14.54 -2.36 5.35
N LEU A 18 14.54 -1.49 6.36
CA LEU A 18 13.57 -0.40 6.47
C LEU A 18 13.74 0.61 5.33
N ILE A 19 14.97 0.98 4.98
CA ILE A 19 15.24 1.91 3.86
C ILE A 19 14.71 1.32 2.55
N VAL A 20 15.04 0.07 2.24
CA VAL A 20 14.57 -0.62 1.03
C VAL A 20 13.04 -0.76 1.06
N GLY A 21 12.45 -1.01 2.22
CA GLY A 21 11.00 -1.06 2.40
C GLY A 21 10.29 0.26 2.10
N PHE A 22 10.80 1.37 2.64
CA PHE A 22 10.26 2.71 2.36
C PHE A 22 10.46 3.12 0.90
N LEU A 23 11.62 2.80 0.30
CA LEU A 23 11.88 3.07 -1.12
C LEU A 23 10.96 2.26 -2.02
N SER A 24 10.70 0.99 -1.68
CA SER A 24 9.74 0.14 -2.40
C SER A 24 8.34 0.73 -2.35
N LEU A 25 7.89 1.19 -1.17
CA LEU A 25 6.60 1.86 -1.02
C LEU A 25 6.51 3.16 -1.83
N ALA A 26 7.56 3.99 -1.79
CA ALA A 26 7.63 5.22 -2.58
C ALA A 26 7.57 4.92 -4.10
N GLY A 27 8.29 3.90 -4.55
CA GLY A 27 8.23 3.42 -5.93
C GLY A 27 6.83 2.94 -6.32
N ALA A 28 6.15 2.21 -5.44
CA ALA A 28 4.77 1.77 -5.68
C ALA A 28 3.81 2.95 -5.91
N ILE A 29 3.91 3.99 -5.06
CA ILE A 29 3.10 5.21 -5.17
C ILE A 29 3.40 5.95 -6.47
N MET A 30 4.68 6.08 -6.84
CA MET A 30 5.10 6.73 -8.08
C MET A 30 4.56 6.01 -9.32
N VAL A 31 4.63 4.67 -9.33
CA VAL A 31 4.08 3.85 -10.41
C VAL A 31 2.55 3.99 -10.47
N ALA A 32 1.87 3.98 -9.34
CA ALA A 32 0.42 4.18 -9.29
C ALA A 32 0.01 5.56 -9.83
N TYR A 33 0.73 6.61 -9.45
CA TYR A 33 0.48 7.99 -9.90
C TYR A 33 0.71 8.17 -11.40
N ASN A 34 1.75 7.55 -11.96
CA ASN A 34 2.08 7.62 -13.39
C ASN A 34 1.18 6.77 -14.29
N ASN A 35 0.26 5.98 -13.72
CA ASN A 35 -0.74 5.18 -14.46
C ASN A 35 -2.16 5.66 -14.14
N PRO A 36 -2.52 6.90 -14.56
CA PRO A 36 -3.84 7.45 -14.33
C PRO A 36 -4.91 6.64 -15.07
N THR A 37 -6.13 6.66 -14.55
CA THR A 37 -7.27 5.94 -15.11
C THR A 37 -7.64 6.47 -16.51
N THR A 38 -7.69 5.59 -17.52
CA THR A 38 -7.98 5.98 -18.92
C THR A 38 -9.45 5.80 -19.33
N GLY A 39 -10.34 5.39 -18.43
CA GLY A 39 -11.76 5.18 -18.72
C GLY A 39 -12.52 4.40 -17.65
N TYR A 40 -13.66 3.80 -18.02
CA TYR A 40 -14.47 2.97 -17.12
C TYR A 40 -13.76 1.63 -16.87
N GLU A 41 -13.28 1.41 -15.65
CA GLU A 41 -12.60 0.18 -15.25
C GLU A 41 -13.53 -0.65 -14.35
N LEU A 42 -13.71 -1.94 -14.68
CA LEU A 42 -14.62 -2.85 -13.97
C LEU A 42 -14.25 -3.05 -12.49
N SER A 43 -12.95 -2.96 -12.17
CA SER A 43 -12.44 -2.92 -10.79
C SER A 43 -11.13 -2.16 -10.72
N MET A 44 -11.10 -1.18 -9.80
CA MET A 44 -9.97 -0.26 -9.60
C MET A 44 -8.70 -1.01 -9.17
N TYR A 45 -8.86 -2.08 -8.40
CA TYR A 45 -7.77 -2.88 -7.84
C TYR A 45 -7.22 -3.90 -8.85
N THR A 46 -8.05 -4.44 -9.75
CA THR A 46 -7.56 -5.34 -10.81
C THR A 46 -6.86 -4.59 -11.93
N ALA A 47 -7.25 -3.33 -12.17
CA ALA A 47 -6.64 -2.49 -13.19
C ALA A 47 -5.31 -1.84 -12.74
N THR A 48 -5.02 -1.85 -11.44
CA THR A 48 -3.72 -1.40 -10.94
C THR A 48 -2.57 -2.26 -11.49
N PRO A 49 -1.46 -1.66 -11.97
CA PRO A 49 -0.32 -2.41 -12.48
C PRO A 49 0.25 -3.40 -11.45
N ILE A 50 0.61 -4.60 -11.89
CA ILE A 50 1.16 -5.66 -11.02
C ILE A 50 2.42 -5.22 -10.26
N ALA A 51 3.19 -4.29 -10.83
CA ALA A 51 4.37 -3.70 -10.21
C ALA A 51 4.05 -2.98 -8.89
N VAL A 52 2.88 -2.33 -8.78
CA VAL A 52 2.42 -1.68 -7.54
C VAL A 52 2.22 -2.73 -6.45
N TRP A 53 1.54 -3.83 -6.77
CA TRP A 53 1.31 -4.93 -5.83
C TRP A 53 2.61 -5.61 -5.39
N ALA A 54 3.53 -5.84 -6.32
CA ALA A 54 4.84 -6.42 -6.01
C ALA A 54 5.64 -5.52 -5.05
N ALA A 55 5.66 -4.21 -5.31
CA ALA A 55 6.39 -3.24 -4.50
C ALA A 55 5.77 -3.04 -3.11
N VAL A 56 4.44 -2.98 -3.00
CA VAL A 56 3.73 -2.94 -1.70
C VAL A 56 3.94 -4.24 -0.93
N GLY A 57 3.85 -5.39 -1.60
CA GLY A 57 4.12 -6.71 -1.00
C GLY A 57 5.53 -6.80 -0.43
N ALA A 58 6.54 -6.35 -1.18
CA ALA A 58 7.92 -6.29 -0.72
C ALA A 58 8.08 -5.38 0.52
N ALA A 59 7.45 -4.20 0.51
CA ALA A 59 7.47 -3.29 1.66
C ALA A 59 6.86 -3.92 2.92
N LEU A 60 5.73 -4.63 2.77
CA LEU A 60 5.07 -5.33 3.88
C LEU A 60 5.93 -6.49 4.41
N ILE A 61 6.56 -7.29 3.54
CA ILE A 61 7.45 -8.38 3.98
C ILE A 61 8.61 -7.80 4.80
N MET A 62 9.26 -6.74 4.31
CA MET A 62 10.35 -6.08 5.03
C MET A 62 9.89 -5.50 6.37
N ALA A 63 8.71 -4.89 6.42
CA ALA A 63 8.10 -4.41 7.66
C ALA A 63 7.88 -5.55 8.67
N LEU A 64 7.26 -6.66 8.25
CA LEU A 64 7.01 -7.81 9.13
C LEU A 64 8.31 -8.45 9.63
N CYS A 65 9.30 -8.63 8.75
CA CYS A 65 10.62 -9.14 9.14
C CYS A 65 11.24 -8.30 10.26
N VAL A 66 11.25 -6.97 10.14
CA VAL A 66 11.82 -6.08 11.15
C VAL A 66 10.96 -6.05 12.42
N ALA A 67 9.63 -6.03 12.30
CA ALA A 67 8.71 -5.97 13.44
C ALA A 67 8.77 -7.20 14.35
N PHE A 68 9.00 -8.39 13.79
CA PHE A 68 9.07 -9.65 14.55
C PHE A 68 10.49 -10.01 15.00
N VAL A 69 11.52 -9.68 14.23
CA VAL A 69 12.90 -10.14 14.51
C VAL A 69 13.73 -9.10 15.27
N SER A 70 13.43 -7.81 15.14
CA SER A 70 14.23 -6.78 15.81
C SER A 70 13.93 -6.73 17.32
N PRO A 71 14.96 -6.79 18.19
CA PRO A 71 14.77 -6.64 19.63
C PRO A 71 14.63 -5.17 20.05
N ILE A 72 14.87 -4.22 19.15
CA ILE A 72 14.92 -2.78 19.44
C ILE A 72 13.54 -2.17 19.18
N SER A 73 12.93 -1.60 20.22
CA SER A 73 11.58 -1.03 20.17
C SER A 73 11.40 0.02 19.05
N SER A 74 12.38 0.91 18.85
CA SER A 74 12.30 1.96 17.82
C SER A 74 12.23 1.41 16.39
N TYR A 75 12.97 0.35 16.05
CA TYR A 75 12.88 -0.25 14.71
C TYR A 75 11.56 -1.00 14.51
N ARG A 76 11.02 -1.63 15.57
CA ARG A 76 9.70 -2.25 15.52
C ARG A 76 8.60 -1.21 15.29
N PHE A 77 8.67 -0.06 15.98
CA PHE A 77 7.74 1.04 15.76
C PHE A 77 7.83 1.54 14.31
N LEU A 78 9.03 1.77 13.79
CA LEU A 78 9.22 2.23 12.41
C LEU A 78 8.73 1.19 11.38
N ALA A 79 8.87 -0.11 11.68
CA ALA A 79 8.31 -1.19 10.87
C ALA A 79 6.78 -1.19 10.88
N LEU A 80 6.15 -0.94 12.03
CA LEU A 80 4.68 -0.79 12.11
C LEU A 80 4.20 0.44 11.33
N VAL A 81 4.93 1.55 11.38
CA VAL A 81 4.64 2.73 10.55
C VAL A 81 4.73 2.39 9.07
N LEU A 82 5.78 1.68 8.63
CA LEU A 82 5.91 1.23 7.24
C LEU A 82 4.72 0.33 6.82
N ALA A 83 4.31 -0.60 7.68
CA ALA A 83 3.16 -1.46 7.42
C ALA A 83 1.85 -0.66 7.33
N ALA A 84 1.62 0.26 8.26
CA ALA A 84 0.44 1.14 8.27
C ALA A 84 0.39 2.02 7.02
N CYS A 85 1.51 2.64 6.63
CA CYS A 85 1.61 3.42 5.40
C CYS A 85 1.36 2.57 4.15
N SER A 86 1.83 1.31 4.13
CA SER A 86 1.59 0.39 3.01
C SER A 86 0.11 0.07 2.85
N VAL A 87 -0.60 -0.25 3.95
CA VAL A 87 -2.05 -0.48 3.95
C VAL A 87 -2.80 0.79 3.55
N PHE A 88 -2.41 1.93 4.10
CA PHE A 88 -3.01 3.22 3.79
C PHE A 88 -2.84 3.59 2.31
N ALA A 89 -1.67 3.31 1.72
CA ALA A 89 -1.42 3.52 0.30
C ALA A 89 -2.36 2.67 -0.56
N VAL A 90 -2.60 1.40 -0.21
CA VAL A 90 -3.54 0.51 -0.93
C VAL A 90 -4.97 1.06 -0.87
N ILE A 91 -5.44 1.46 0.31
CA ILE A 91 -6.78 2.06 0.48
C ILE A 91 -6.91 3.37 -0.30
N SER A 92 -5.82 4.13 -0.38
CA SER A 92 -5.78 5.42 -1.07
C SER A 92 -5.49 5.32 -2.57
N LEU A 93 -5.31 4.11 -3.13
CA LEU A 93 -5.04 3.91 -4.57
C LEU A 93 -6.04 4.61 -5.49
N PRO A 94 -7.36 4.61 -5.22
CA PRO A 94 -8.33 5.31 -6.05
C PRO A 94 -8.09 6.82 -6.08
N LEU A 95 -7.73 7.41 -4.94
CA LEU A 95 -7.39 8.83 -4.85
C LEU A 95 -6.08 9.12 -5.61
N ILE A 96 -5.07 8.26 -5.46
CA ILE A 96 -3.76 8.42 -6.12
C ILE A 96 -3.88 8.30 -7.64
N ARG A 97 -4.74 7.41 -8.14
CA ARG A 97 -4.99 7.21 -9.58
C ARG A 97 -5.99 8.18 -10.20
N GLY A 98 -6.60 9.06 -9.40
CA GLY A 98 -7.49 10.12 -9.87
C GLY A 98 -8.93 9.66 -10.14
N TYR A 99 -9.46 8.67 -9.43
CA TYR A 99 -10.87 8.30 -9.54
C TYR A 99 -11.77 9.37 -8.93
N TYR A 100 -12.66 9.94 -9.75
CA TYR A 100 -13.64 10.94 -9.32
C TYR A 100 -14.84 10.34 -8.58
N PHE A 101 -15.18 9.07 -8.87
CA PHE A 101 -16.28 8.36 -8.22
C PHE A 101 -15.75 7.20 -7.39
N TYR A 102 -15.82 7.38 -6.07
CA TYR A 102 -15.51 6.35 -5.08
C TYR A 102 -16.77 6.14 -4.22
N GLY A 103 -17.58 5.13 -4.52
CA GLY A 103 -18.86 4.88 -3.82
C GLY A 103 -19.77 3.84 -4.47
N THR A 104 -20.72 3.31 -3.70
CA THR A 104 -21.64 2.23 -4.09
C THR A 104 -22.73 2.64 -5.09
N ALA A 105 -22.86 3.93 -5.39
CA ALA A 105 -23.82 4.45 -6.35
C ALA A 105 -23.09 5.29 -7.41
N ASP A 106 -22.97 4.74 -8.62
CA ASP A 106 -22.72 5.52 -9.83
C ASP A 106 -23.98 6.39 -10.08
N PRO A 107 -23.87 7.70 -10.38
CA PRO A 107 -25.02 8.53 -10.75
C PRO A 107 -25.88 7.92 -11.88
N LEU A 108 -25.34 7.03 -12.72
CA LEU A 108 -26.12 6.28 -13.72
C LEU A 108 -27.19 5.36 -13.11
N THR A 109 -27.04 4.89 -11.87
CA THR A 109 -28.04 4.08 -11.18
C THR A 109 -29.33 4.88 -10.94
N HIS A 110 -29.21 6.16 -10.61
CA HIS A 110 -30.38 7.04 -10.43
C HIS A 110 -31.14 7.26 -11.75
N ILE A 111 -30.42 7.34 -12.88
CA ILE A 111 -31.03 7.47 -14.20
C ILE A 111 -31.69 6.14 -14.62
N GLY A 112 -31.06 5.00 -14.33
CA GLY A 112 -31.62 3.68 -14.56
C GLY A 112 -32.94 3.49 -13.82
N LEU A 113 -32.96 3.81 -12.52
CA LEU A 113 -34.16 3.75 -11.67
C LEU A 113 -35.27 4.71 -12.15
N ALA A 114 -34.92 5.92 -12.58
CA ALA A 114 -35.87 6.88 -13.12
C ALA A 114 -36.46 6.41 -14.47
N LYS A 115 -35.66 5.73 -15.29
CA LYS A 115 -36.13 5.19 -16.58
C LYS A 115 -37.06 3.98 -16.38
N THR A 116 -36.75 3.10 -15.44
CA THR A 116 -37.60 1.93 -15.15
C THR A 116 -38.95 2.33 -14.57
N SER A 117 -38.99 3.30 -13.65
CA SER A 117 -40.25 3.78 -13.05
C SER A 117 -41.16 4.49 -14.06
N HIS A 118 -40.59 5.08 -15.11
CA HIS A 118 -41.36 5.73 -16.17
C HIS A 118 -41.91 4.76 -17.22
N ALA A 119 -41.39 3.53 -17.30
CA ALA A 119 -41.85 2.49 -18.22
C ALA A 119 -42.98 1.63 -17.64
N GLU A 120 -43.25 1.73 -16.34
CA GLU A 120 -44.34 1.04 -15.63
C GLU A 120 -45.66 1.85 -15.56
N ASN A 121 -45.68 3.08 -16.08
CA ASN A 121 -46.87 3.95 -16.24
C ASN A 121 -47.23 4.11 -17.72
#